data_AF-A0A974PE09-F1
#
_entry.id   AF-A0A974PE09-F1
#
_cell.length_a   1.000
_cell.length_b   1.000
_cell.length_c   1.000
_cell.angle_alpha   90.00
_cell.angle_beta   90.00
_cell.angle_gamma   90.00
#
_symmetry.space_group_name_H-M   'P 1'
#
loop_
_entity.id
_entity.type
_entity.pdbx_description
1 polymer ?
#
loop_
_entity_poly.entity_id
_entity_poly.type
_entity_poly.pdbx_seq_one_letter_code
_entity_poly.pdbx_strand_id
1 'polypeptide(L)'
;MGKALAWIRKGYGKKLVSIHKWNAWLVLFLAVSGLLLVGGFWRELLGEGRVWLKWAHIGFGLVLLVPVIYYLLLAAKHWKRLKGKGPQKANVIFVLVLLAGWIVSGIVLWQFRLAGPRAANSALLIHDLLTWVGLPVMIYHSITRVKWLKEPKKRSIVPETALESKDKIIDGTQKPAAAQGPQPMYSRRGFIKVAVGAGLAVTLGPTFVRWISKSLQLPGAAEYAANNANNLLPDPVPLADSAPPVGGGAEGSFRVYTVTDIPAFDNSSWSFTIDGLVDQKFTWNWEEFVKLQREVQVSDFHCVTGWSVYKNTWEGLPLAKLLDMAGVREQAAMVKFYSGDGVYTDSLTLAQARMEDVMVAVMHDGKPIPNQLGGPVRLVTPQMYAYKSVKWLNRIELIDEDHVGYWEQRGYDKDAWLPNAKRV
;
A
#
# COMPACT_ATOMS: atom_id res chain seq x y z
N MET A 1 -39.32 -5.92 18.06
CA MET A 1 -39.14 -4.46 17.91
C MET A 1 -38.73 -3.69 19.19
N GLY A 2 -39.16 -4.09 20.41
CA GLY A 2 -38.93 -3.30 21.64
C GLY A 2 -37.48 -3.10 22.12
N LYS A 3 -36.57 -4.06 21.90
CA LYS A 3 -35.16 -3.92 22.33
C LYS A 3 -34.35 -2.94 21.46
N ALA A 4 -34.67 -2.82 20.17
CA ALA A 4 -34.01 -1.88 19.26
C ALA A 4 -34.36 -0.41 19.59
N LEU A 5 -35.62 -0.15 19.95
CA LEU A 5 -36.11 1.17 20.35
C LEU A 5 -35.65 1.61 21.75
N ALA A 6 -35.37 0.67 22.66
CA ALA A 6 -34.84 0.97 24.00
C ALA A 6 -33.46 1.65 23.97
N TRP A 7 -32.64 1.41 22.94
CA TRP A 7 -31.35 2.09 22.75
C TRP A 7 -31.51 3.58 22.41
N ILE A 8 -32.57 3.95 21.70
CA ILE A 8 -32.91 5.34 21.32
C ILE A 8 -33.31 6.18 22.55
N ARG A 9 -33.87 5.54 23.58
CA ARG A 9 -34.31 6.17 24.85
C ARG A 9 -33.19 6.43 25.87
N LYS A 10 -31.93 6.08 25.58
CA LYS A 10 -30.81 6.31 26.49
C LYS A 10 -30.52 7.81 26.68
N GLY A 11 -30.19 8.22 27.91
CA GLY A 11 -29.75 9.59 28.20
C GLY A 11 -28.53 10.00 27.36
N TYR A 12 -28.42 11.29 27.04
CA TYR A 12 -27.44 11.85 26.11
C TYR A 12 -25.99 11.35 26.33
N GLY A 13 -25.52 11.29 27.58
CA GLY A 13 -24.18 10.77 27.89
C GLY A 13 -23.99 9.29 27.55
N LYS A 14 -25.02 8.45 27.78
CA LYS A 14 -25.00 7.02 27.43
C LYS A 14 -24.98 6.82 25.91
N LYS A 15 -25.62 7.71 25.13
CA LYS A 15 -25.54 7.71 23.66
C LYS A 15 -24.11 7.98 23.19
N LEU A 16 -23.45 9.01 23.73
CA LEU A 16 -22.07 9.36 23.37
C LEU A 16 -21.08 8.23 23.69
N VAL A 17 -21.23 7.57 24.85
CA VAL A 17 -20.42 6.39 25.22
C VAL A 17 -20.67 5.22 24.26
N SER A 18 -21.91 5.01 23.83
CA SER A 18 -22.24 3.95 22.87
C SER A 18 -21.57 4.21 21.52
N ILE A 19 -21.61 5.45 21.01
CA ILE A 19 -20.95 5.85 19.75
C ILE A 19 -19.46 5.58 19.85
N HIS A 20 -18.83 6.01 20.94
CA HIS A 20 -17.38 5.84 21.13
C HIS A 20 -16.98 4.36 21.16
N LYS A 21 -17.77 3.49 21.80
CA LYS A 21 -17.52 2.04 21.82
C LYS A 21 -17.62 1.41 20.43
N TRP A 22 -18.67 1.73 19.66
CA TRP A 22 -18.83 1.22 18.30
C TRP A 22 -17.70 1.70 17.39
N ASN A 23 -17.38 2.99 17.46
CA ASN A 23 -16.26 3.57 16.72
C ASN A 23 -14.93 2.86 17.07
N ALA A 24 -14.66 2.60 18.35
CA ALA A 24 -13.43 1.93 18.77
C ALA A 24 -13.28 0.53 18.16
N TRP A 25 -14.34 -0.26 18.12
CA TRP A 25 -14.31 -1.60 17.51
C TRP A 25 -14.15 -1.57 15.99
N LEU A 26 -14.88 -0.68 15.31
CA LEU A 26 -14.77 -0.52 13.86
C LEU A 26 -13.36 -0.07 13.47
N VAL A 27 -12.82 0.93 14.16
CA VAL A 27 -11.48 1.45 13.87
C VAL A 27 -10.39 0.44 14.24
N LEU A 28 -10.56 -0.36 15.30
CA LEU A 28 -9.63 -1.46 15.62
C LEU A 28 -9.61 -2.49 14.50
N PHE A 29 -10.79 -2.93 14.03
CA PHE A 29 -10.88 -3.85 12.91
C PHE A 29 -10.21 -3.27 11.66
N LEU A 30 -10.49 -2.01 11.32
CA LEU A 30 -9.90 -1.33 10.17
C LEU A 30 -8.39 -1.18 10.29
N ALA A 31 -7.87 -0.86 11.47
CA ALA A 31 -6.43 -0.77 11.70
C ALA A 31 -5.75 -2.14 11.51
N VAL A 32 -6.30 -3.20 12.10
CA VAL A 32 -5.73 -4.55 11.99
C VAL A 32 -5.82 -5.05 10.55
N SER A 33 -7.00 -5.00 9.94
CA SER A 33 -7.19 -5.42 8.54
C SER A 33 -6.35 -4.59 7.56
N GLY A 34 -6.20 -3.28 7.79
CA GLY A 34 -5.33 -2.42 6.99
C GLY A 34 -3.86 -2.83 7.08
N LEU A 35 -3.34 -3.07 8.28
CA LEU A 35 -1.98 -3.56 8.48
C LEU A 35 -1.73 -4.92 7.80
N LEU A 36 -2.68 -5.84 7.92
CA LEU A 36 -2.64 -7.14 7.25
C LEU A 36 -2.64 -7.02 5.72
N LEU A 37 -3.39 -6.05 5.17
CA LEU A 37 -3.45 -5.83 3.72
C LEU A 37 -2.16 -5.21 3.13
N VAL A 38 -1.40 -4.49 3.97
CA VAL A 38 -0.13 -3.83 3.61
C VAL A 38 1.08 -4.76 3.78
N GLY A 39 1.11 -5.59 4.83
CA GLY A 39 2.26 -6.44 5.15
C GLY A 39 2.56 -7.51 4.11
N GLY A 40 3.82 -7.59 3.66
CA GLY A 40 4.29 -8.61 2.70
C GLY A 40 4.12 -10.04 3.21
N PHE A 41 4.48 -10.28 4.47
CA PHE A 41 4.31 -11.58 5.14
C PHE A 41 2.87 -12.12 5.07
N TRP A 42 1.89 -11.26 5.34
CA TRP A 42 0.47 -11.65 5.32
C TRP A 42 -0.07 -11.84 3.90
N ARG A 43 0.61 -11.29 2.89
CA ARG A 43 0.21 -11.43 1.50
C ARG A 43 0.37 -12.87 1.01
N GLU A 44 1.45 -13.53 1.41
CA GLU A 44 1.69 -14.95 1.08
C GLU A 44 0.78 -15.86 1.90
N LEU A 45 0.68 -15.62 3.21
CA LEU A 45 -0.08 -16.48 4.12
C LEU A 45 -1.59 -16.50 3.82
N LEU A 46 -2.18 -15.37 3.43
CA LEU A 46 -3.62 -15.25 3.26
C LEU A 46 -4.12 -15.71 1.89
N GLY A 47 -3.26 -15.81 0.86
CA GLY A 47 -3.65 -16.21 -0.50
C GLY A 47 -4.93 -15.52 -0.99
N GLU A 48 -5.93 -16.31 -1.39
CA GLU A 48 -7.25 -15.84 -1.83
C GLU A 48 -8.08 -15.16 -0.72
N GLY A 49 -7.86 -15.53 0.55
CA GLY A 49 -8.52 -14.93 1.71
C GLY A 49 -8.25 -13.42 1.84
N ARG A 50 -7.19 -12.93 1.20
CA ARG A 50 -6.89 -11.50 1.11
C ARG A 50 -7.97 -10.71 0.39
N VAL A 51 -8.62 -11.28 -0.62
CA VAL A 51 -9.69 -10.62 -1.37
C VAL A 51 -10.90 -10.38 -0.45
N TRP A 52 -11.27 -11.40 0.33
CA TRP A 52 -12.29 -11.29 1.37
C TRP A 52 -11.93 -10.27 2.44
N LEU A 53 -10.67 -10.26 2.91
CA LEU A 53 -10.19 -9.28 3.88
C LEU A 53 -10.28 -7.85 3.33
N LYS A 54 -9.94 -7.64 2.05
CA LYS A 54 -10.08 -6.34 1.38
C LYS A 54 -11.54 -5.91 1.34
N TRP A 55 -12.45 -6.78 0.94
CA TRP A 55 -13.89 -6.48 0.92
C TRP A 55 -14.44 -6.19 2.31
N ALA A 56 -14.03 -6.96 3.32
CA ALA A 56 -14.39 -6.70 4.70
C ALA A 56 -13.86 -5.34 5.17
N HIS A 57 -12.60 -5.00 4.86
CA HIS A 57 -12.02 -3.69 5.19
C HIS A 57 -12.82 -2.55 4.57
N ILE A 58 -13.16 -2.64 3.27
CA ILE A 58 -13.99 -1.64 2.58
C ILE A 58 -15.37 -1.55 3.22
N GLY A 59 -16.03 -2.69 3.45
CA GLY A 59 -17.38 -2.74 4.04
C GLY A 59 -17.43 -2.13 5.44
N PHE A 60 -16.48 -2.46 6.31
CA PHE A 60 -16.36 -1.86 7.64
C PHE A 60 -16.02 -0.37 7.56
N GLY A 61 -15.25 0.04 6.55
CA GLY A 61 -14.95 1.45 6.27
C GLY A 61 -16.21 2.24 5.94
N LEU A 62 -17.12 1.67 5.14
CA LEU A 62 -18.42 2.27 4.87
C LEU A 62 -19.33 2.28 6.11
N VAL A 63 -19.34 1.21 6.90
CA VAL A 63 -20.10 1.15 8.16
C VAL A 63 -19.63 2.20 9.16
N LEU A 64 -18.36 2.61 9.14
CA LEU A 64 -17.81 3.68 9.97
C LEU A 64 -18.50 5.05 9.74
N LEU A 65 -19.15 5.27 8.59
CA LEU A 65 -19.98 6.45 8.35
C LEU A 65 -21.12 6.57 9.37
N VAL A 66 -21.71 5.44 9.78
CA VAL A 66 -22.90 5.42 10.67
C VAL A 66 -22.63 6.10 12.02
N PRO A 67 -21.62 5.70 12.81
CA PRO A 67 -21.34 6.39 14.09
C PRO A 67 -20.89 7.84 13.91
N VAL A 68 -20.21 8.18 12.80
CA VAL A 68 -19.77 9.55 12.50
C VAL A 68 -20.98 10.45 12.21
N ILE A 69 -21.86 10.04 11.30
CA ILE A 69 -23.10 10.77 10.97
C ILE A 69 -23.97 10.91 12.23
N TYR A 70 -24.14 9.83 12.99
CA TYR A 70 -24.92 9.88 14.23
C TYR A 70 -24.30 10.81 15.28
N TYR A 71 -22.96 10.91 15.35
CA TYR A 71 -22.30 11.91 16.18
C TYR A 71 -22.57 13.34 15.70
N LEU A 72 -22.53 13.61 14.39
CA LEU A 72 -22.77 14.95 13.83
C LEU A 72 -24.18 15.46 14.20
N LEU A 73 -25.19 14.60 14.18
CA LEU A 73 -26.56 14.92 14.64
C LEU A 73 -26.62 15.31 16.13
N LEU A 74 -25.68 14.82 16.94
CA LEU A 74 -25.58 15.11 18.37
C LEU A 74 -24.56 16.22 18.69
N ALA A 75 -23.76 16.64 17.71
CA ALA A 75 -22.59 17.49 17.92
C ALA A 75 -22.97 18.80 18.60
N ALA A 76 -24.04 19.49 18.18
CA ALA A 76 -24.46 20.75 18.78
C ALA A 76 -24.61 20.66 20.32
N LYS A 77 -25.19 19.56 20.84
CA LYS A 77 -25.33 19.32 22.28
C LYS A 77 -24.01 18.98 22.95
N HIS A 78 -23.11 18.29 22.25
CA HIS A 78 -21.78 17.94 22.78
C HIS A 78 -20.92 19.18 22.92
N TRP A 79 -20.89 20.00 21.88
CA TRP A 79 -20.07 21.19 21.79
C TRP A 79 -20.48 22.25 22.83
N LYS A 80 -21.78 22.38 23.11
CA LYS A 80 -22.26 23.18 24.26
C LYS A 80 -21.66 22.73 25.60
N ARG A 81 -21.51 21.42 25.82
CA ARG A 81 -20.87 20.86 27.05
C ARG A 81 -19.34 20.98 27.07
N LEU A 82 -18.73 21.23 25.92
CA LEU A 82 -17.30 21.44 25.77
C LEU A 82 -16.90 22.92 25.83
N LYS A 83 -17.85 23.84 26.05
CA LYS A 83 -17.57 25.25 26.26
C LYS A 83 -16.64 25.40 27.48
N GLY A 84 -15.51 26.10 27.31
CA GLY A 84 -14.46 26.24 28.31
C GLY A 84 -13.50 25.05 28.44
N LYS A 85 -13.68 23.98 27.65
CA LYS A 85 -12.86 22.75 27.68
C LYS A 85 -12.02 22.60 26.41
N GLY A 86 -11.09 23.54 26.21
CA GLY A 86 -10.26 23.65 25.01
C GLY A 86 -9.58 22.34 24.58
N PRO A 87 -8.83 21.65 25.46
CA PRO A 87 -8.14 20.40 25.10
C PRO A 87 -9.09 19.28 24.67
N GLN A 88 -10.28 19.18 25.27
CA GLN A 88 -11.29 18.18 24.91
C GLN A 88 -11.91 18.51 23.54
N LYS A 89 -12.16 19.79 23.26
CA LYS A 89 -12.63 20.26 21.95
C LYS A 89 -11.61 19.98 20.84
N ALA A 90 -10.33 20.28 21.08
CA ALA A 90 -9.24 19.99 20.15
C ALA A 90 -9.13 18.49 19.84
N ASN A 91 -9.21 17.63 20.87
CA ASN A 91 -9.21 16.17 20.67
C ASN A 91 -10.39 15.69 19.82
N VAL A 92 -11.58 16.23 20.03
CA VAL A 92 -12.76 15.88 19.23
C VAL A 92 -12.55 16.28 17.77
N ILE A 93 -12.06 17.50 17.50
CA ILE A 93 -11.78 17.97 16.15
C ILE A 93 -10.74 17.07 15.48
N PHE A 94 -9.63 16.79 16.17
CA PHE A 94 -8.56 15.93 15.68
C PHE A 94 -9.09 14.55 15.26
N VAL A 95 -9.88 13.90 16.12
CA VAL A 95 -10.48 12.59 15.80
C VAL A 95 -11.43 12.67 14.61
N LEU A 96 -12.24 13.72 14.50
CA LEU A 96 -13.16 13.89 13.37
C LEU A 96 -12.40 14.11 12.07
N VAL A 97 -11.30 14.87 12.08
CA VAL A 97 -10.43 15.09 10.91
C VAL A 97 -9.80 13.77 10.46
N LEU A 98 -9.26 12.97 11.39
CA LEU A 98 -8.73 11.64 11.06
C LEU A 98 -9.79 10.73 10.45
N LEU A 99 -10.97 10.63 11.08
CA LEU A 99 -12.07 9.79 10.59
C LEU A 99 -12.56 10.24 9.21
N ALA A 100 -12.80 11.53 9.02
CA ALA A 100 -13.20 12.08 7.73
C ALA A 100 -12.14 11.83 6.66
N GLY A 101 -10.87 12.05 6.99
CA GLY A 101 -9.75 11.80 6.07
C GLY A 101 -9.67 10.34 5.64
N TRP A 102 -9.75 9.38 6.56
CA TRP A 102 -9.74 7.95 6.24
C TRP A 102 -10.95 7.53 5.41
N ILE A 103 -12.14 8.04 5.74
CA ILE A 103 -13.37 7.75 5.00
C ILE A 103 -13.27 8.28 3.57
N VAL A 104 -12.89 9.56 3.39
CA VAL A 104 -12.82 10.18 2.06
C VAL A 104 -11.74 9.51 1.22
N SER A 105 -10.52 9.37 1.75
CA SER A 105 -9.44 8.67 1.04
C SER A 105 -9.78 7.21 0.73
N GLY A 106 -10.43 6.50 1.67
CA GLY A 106 -10.89 5.12 1.48
C GLY A 106 -11.95 4.98 0.38
N ILE A 107 -12.90 5.92 0.30
CA ILE A 107 -13.90 5.96 -0.78
C ILE A 107 -13.23 6.20 -2.13
N VAL A 108 -12.28 7.14 -2.22
CA VAL A 108 -11.52 7.41 -3.45
C VAL A 108 -10.72 6.18 -3.88
N LEU A 109 -10.08 5.47 -2.95
CA LEU A 109 -9.35 4.23 -3.24
C LEU A 109 -10.28 3.09 -3.65
N TRP A 110 -11.47 2.99 -3.08
CA TRP A 110 -12.48 2.03 -3.49
C TRP A 110 -13.00 2.33 -4.90
N GLN A 111 -13.22 3.60 -5.21
CA GLN A 111 -13.72 4.09 -6.49
C GLN A 111 -12.59 4.54 -7.44
N PHE A 112 -11.41 3.92 -7.36
CA PHE A 112 -10.22 4.37 -8.10
C PHE A 112 -10.45 4.45 -9.62
N ARG A 113 -11.30 3.57 -10.17
CA ARG A 113 -11.68 3.56 -11.59
C ARG A 113 -12.40 4.84 -12.01
N LEU A 114 -13.18 5.45 -11.12
CA LEU A 114 -13.91 6.70 -11.36
C LEU A 114 -13.09 7.93 -10.99
N ALA A 115 -12.33 7.86 -9.90
CA ALA A 115 -11.58 9.01 -9.38
C ALA A 115 -10.37 9.40 -10.24
N GLY A 116 -9.87 8.46 -11.03
CA GLY A 116 -8.69 8.63 -11.85
C GLY A 116 -7.39 8.41 -11.07
N PRO A 117 -6.30 8.04 -11.76
CA PRO A 117 -5.04 7.62 -11.13
C PRO A 117 -4.37 8.68 -10.24
N ARG A 118 -4.45 9.99 -10.56
CA ARG A 118 -3.88 11.06 -9.72
C ARG A 118 -4.59 11.16 -8.37
N ALA A 119 -5.92 11.17 -8.38
CA ALA A 119 -6.71 11.21 -7.16
C ALA A 119 -6.50 9.94 -6.32
N ALA A 120 -6.37 8.76 -6.97
CA ALA A 120 -6.06 7.51 -6.29
C ALA A 120 -4.68 7.54 -5.61
N ASN A 121 -3.64 8.02 -6.29
CA ASN A 121 -2.30 8.19 -5.71
C ASN A 121 -2.30 9.16 -4.52
N SER A 122 -2.96 10.32 -4.66
CA SER A 122 -3.09 11.30 -3.57
C SER A 122 -3.89 10.74 -2.40
N ALA A 123 -4.99 10.04 -2.67
CA ALA A 123 -5.80 9.39 -1.66
C ALA A 123 -5.02 8.32 -0.92
N LEU A 124 -4.20 7.52 -1.62
CA LEU A 124 -3.34 6.51 -1.02
C LEU A 124 -2.33 7.14 -0.07
N LEU A 125 -1.64 8.20 -0.53
CA LEU A 125 -0.69 8.95 0.29
C LEU A 125 -1.36 9.50 1.56
N ILE A 126 -2.52 10.13 1.40
CA ILE A 126 -3.29 10.69 2.53
C ILE A 126 -3.74 9.57 3.47
N HIS A 127 -4.24 8.46 2.95
CA HIS A 127 -4.73 7.33 3.74
C HIS A 127 -3.60 6.72 4.58
N ASP A 128 -2.43 6.51 3.96
CA ASP A 128 -1.23 6.00 4.62
C ASP A 128 -0.73 7.00 5.68
N LEU A 129 -0.66 8.30 5.36
CA LEU A 129 -0.25 9.35 6.30
C LEU A 129 -1.16 9.39 7.53
N LEU A 130 -2.47 9.37 7.32
CA LEU A 130 -3.45 9.35 8.39
C LEU A 130 -3.32 8.10 9.24
N THR A 131 -2.95 6.96 8.64
CA THR A 131 -2.69 5.71 9.36
C THR A 131 -1.43 5.81 10.22
N TRP A 132 -0.35 6.36 9.66
CA TRP A 132 0.90 6.60 10.38
C TRP A 132 0.76 7.54 11.58
N VAL A 133 -0.09 8.56 11.48
CA VAL A 133 -0.35 9.50 12.59
C VAL A 133 -1.42 8.97 13.53
N GLY A 134 -2.52 8.47 12.98
CA GLY A 134 -3.71 8.09 13.71
C GLY A 134 -3.52 6.82 14.54
N LEU A 135 -2.85 5.80 14.00
CA LEU A 135 -2.69 4.52 14.70
C LEU A 135 -1.87 4.64 16.00
N PRO A 136 -0.67 5.28 16.02
CA PRO A 136 0.06 5.51 17.26
C PRO A 136 -0.74 6.32 18.28
N VAL A 137 -1.46 7.36 17.83
CA VAL A 137 -2.31 8.16 18.72
C VAL A 137 -3.44 7.32 19.32
N MET A 138 -4.05 6.44 18.54
CA MET A 138 -5.10 5.54 19.03
C MET A 138 -4.57 4.51 20.03
N ILE A 139 -3.41 3.92 19.77
CA ILE A 139 -2.75 3.00 20.70
C ILE A 139 -2.44 3.72 22.01
N TYR A 140 -1.79 4.88 21.93
CA TYR A 140 -1.50 5.74 23.07
C TYR A 140 -2.77 6.10 23.85
N HIS A 141 -3.83 6.53 23.16
CA HIS A 141 -5.09 6.91 23.80
C HIS A 141 -5.76 5.71 24.48
N SER A 142 -5.75 4.54 23.84
CA SER A 142 -6.38 3.32 24.34
C SER A 142 -5.70 2.84 25.61
N ILE A 143 -4.37 2.78 25.61
CA ILE A 143 -3.57 2.36 26.78
C ILE A 143 -3.75 3.37 27.92
N THR A 144 -3.60 4.67 27.66
CA THR A 144 -3.60 5.69 28.73
C THR A 144 -4.97 5.97 29.36
N ARG A 145 -6.05 5.42 28.78
CA ARG A 145 -7.44 5.55 29.25
C ARG A 145 -7.96 4.33 29.99
N VAL A 146 -7.22 3.22 30.05
CA VAL A 146 -7.61 1.99 30.77
C VAL A 146 -7.93 2.30 32.24
N LYS A 147 -9.03 1.74 32.75
CA LYS A 147 -9.52 2.00 34.11
C LYS A 147 -8.48 1.69 35.20
N TRP A 148 -7.70 0.63 35.00
CA TRP A 148 -6.60 0.23 35.88
C TRP A 148 -5.56 1.34 36.14
N LEU A 149 -5.34 2.24 35.17
CA LEU A 149 -4.42 3.38 35.31
C LEU A 149 -5.05 4.59 36.02
N LYS A 150 -6.37 4.59 36.26
CA LYS A 150 -7.11 5.72 36.84
C LYS A 150 -7.42 5.55 38.32
N GLU A 151 -7.48 4.32 38.84
CA GLU A 151 -7.89 4.02 40.23
C GLU A 151 -6.86 3.13 40.96
N PRO A 152 -5.67 3.64 41.34
CA PRO A 152 -4.64 2.85 42.03
C PRO A 152 -4.98 2.50 43.49
N LYS A 153 -5.91 3.24 44.12
CA LYS A 153 -6.22 3.11 45.56
C LYS A 153 -6.86 1.79 45.98
N LYS A 154 -7.29 0.93 45.05
CA LYS A 154 -7.90 -0.38 45.37
C LYS A 154 -6.89 -1.50 45.63
N ARG A 155 -5.58 -1.25 45.51
CA ARG A 155 -4.55 -2.30 45.55
C ARG A 155 -3.28 -1.97 46.35
N SER A 156 -3.22 -0.85 47.06
CA SER A 156 -2.19 -0.70 48.09
C SER A 156 -2.48 -1.72 49.19
N ILE A 157 -1.61 -2.72 49.33
CA ILE A 157 -1.56 -3.58 50.52
C ILE A 157 -1.46 -2.61 51.69
N VAL A 158 -2.48 -2.58 52.54
CA VAL A 158 -2.40 -1.87 53.81
C VAL A 158 -1.44 -2.72 54.64
N PRO A 159 -0.25 -2.22 55.02
CA PRO A 159 0.64 -2.98 55.88
C PRO A 159 -0.10 -3.30 57.19
N GLU A 160 0.07 -4.52 57.69
CA GLU A 160 -0.65 -5.07 58.85
C GLU A 160 -0.50 -4.18 60.10
N THR A 161 0.63 -3.47 60.21
CA THR A 161 0.91 -2.45 61.25
C THR A 161 -0.03 -1.23 61.23
N ALA A 162 -0.68 -0.94 60.09
CA ALA A 162 -1.67 0.12 59.99
C ALA A 162 -3.07 -0.30 60.46
N LEU A 163 -3.29 -1.59 60.72
CA LEU A 163 -4.53 -2.11 61.31
C LEU A 163 -4.40 -2.15 62.85
N GLU A 164 -3.24 -2.54 63.40
CA GLU A 164 -3.01 -2.53 64.85
C GLU A 164 -3.09 -1.12 65.48
N SER A 165 -2.75 -0.08 64.72
CA SER A 165 -2.82 1.32 65.21
C SER A 165 -4.24 1.88 65.25
N LYS A 166 -5.24 1.21 64.64
CA LYS A 166 -6.64 1.67 64.67
C LYS A 166 -7.39 1.28 65.94
N ASP A 167 -7.01 0.16 66.56
CA ASP A 167 -7.71 -0.34 67.75
C ASP A 167 -7.21 0.27 69.07
N LYS A 168 -6.17 1.13 69.03
CA LYS A 168 -5.57 1.77 70.21
C LYS A 168 -5.80 3.28 70.34
N ILE A 169 -6.83 3.85 69.70
CA ILE A 169 -7.15 5.27 69.87
C ILE A 169 -8.52 5.41 70.53
N ILE A 170 -8.53 5.22 71.85
CA ILE A 170 -9.51 5.86 72.73
C ILE A 170 -8.73 6.98 73.43
N ASP A 171 -9.25 8.19 73.24
CA ASP A 171 -8.89 9.47 73.86
C ASP A 171 -8.11 10.46 72.97
N GLY A 172 -8.52 11.71 73.10
CA GLY A 172 -8.35 12.78 72.12
C GLY A 172 -6.90 13.23 71.84
N THR A 173 -6.78 13.98 70.75
CA THR A 173 -5.61 14.80 70.35
C THR A 173 -4.33 14.07 69.91
N GLN A 174 -4.31 13.63 68.65
CA GLN A 174 -3.39 14.11 67.60
C GLN A 174 -3.51 13.18 66.38
N LYS A 175 -3.90 13.74 65.22
CA LYS A 175 -3.68 13.05 63.94
C LYS A 175 -2.16 13.02 63.74
N PRO A 176 -1.49 11.85 63.62
CA PRO A 176 -0.08 11.85 63.27
C PRO A 176 0.06 12.57 61.92
N ALA A 177 0.89 13.62 61.90
CA ALA A 177 1.26 14.28 60.67
C ALA A 177 1.77 13.20 59.71
N ALA A 178 1.03 12.96 58.62
CA ALA A 178 1.45 12.00 57.62
C ALA A 178 2.86 12.39 57.19
N ALA A 179 3.84 11.53 57.47
CA ALA A 179 5.21 11.74 57.03
C ALA A 179 5.16 12.03 55.53
N GLN A 180 5.45 13.27 55.15
CA GLN A 180 5.53 13.69 53.75
C GLN A 180 6.83 13.11 53.21
N GLY A 181 6.83 11.81 52.92
CA GLY A 181 7.87 11.20 52.12
C GLY A 181 8.01 11.93 50.79
N PRO A 182 9.20 11.88 50.14
CA PRO A 182 9.44 12.60 48.90
C PRO A 182 8.34 12.29 47.89
N GLN A 183 7.60 13.32 47.48
CA GLN A 183 6.56 13.18 46.47
C GLN A 183 7.24 12.75 45.17
N PRO A 184 6.84 11.62 44.56
CA PRO A 184 7.50 11.15 43.36
C PRO A 184 7.34 12.18 42.24
N MET A 185 8.46 12.58 41.61
CA MET A 185 8.48 13.55 40.50
C MET A 185 7.57 13.14 39.33
N TYR A 186 7.29 11.83 39.19
CA TYR A 186 6.35 11.29 38.24
C TYR A 186 5.30 10.41 38.91
N SER A 187 4.03 10.70 38.63
CA SER A 187 2.96 9.72 38.89
C SER A 187 3.15 8.49 38.00
N ARG A 188 2.80 7.28 38.47
CA ARG A 188 2.82 6.05 37.65
C ARG A 188 2.12 6.23 36.30
N ARG A 189 1.02 6.98 36.29
CA ARG A 189 0.28 7.35 35.09
C ARG A 189 1.07 8.29 34.17
N GLY A 190 1.82 9.24 34.74
CA GLY A 190 2.74 10.10 34.01
C GLY A 190 3.89 9.31 33.39
N PHE A 191 4.53 8.44 34.17
CA PHE A 191 5.59 7.56 33.70
C PHE A 191 5.13 6.66 32.55
N ILE A 192 4.00 5.96 32.70
CA ILE A 192 3.47 5.07 31.65
C ILE A 192 3.10 5.84 30.37
N LYS A 193 2.55 7.05 30.49
CA LYS A 193 2.29 7.90 29.32
C LYS A 193 3.58 8.23 28.57
N VAL A 194 4.62 8.66 29.28
CA VAL A 194 5.91 9.00 28.66
C VAL A 194 6.55 7.75 28.05
N ALA A 195 6.56 6.63 28.77
CA ALA A 195 7.14 5.37 28.30
C ALA A 195 6.45 4.84 27.04
N VAL A 196 5.11 4.82 27.00
CA VAL A 196 4.36 4.37 25.81
C VAL A 196 4.57 5.33 24.64
N GLY A 197 4.56 6.64 24.88
CA GLY A 197 4.82 7.64 23.84
C GLY A 197 6.22 7.51 23.25
N ALA A 198 7.24 7.40 24.10
CA ALA A 198 8.64 7.20 23.69
C ALA A 198 8.83 5.87 22.97
N GLY A 199 8.25 4.78 23.47
CA GLY A 199 8.32 3.46 22.84
C GLY A 199 7.71 3.45 21.44
N LEU A 200 6.54 4.08 21.24
CA LEU A 200 5.94 4.24 19.91
C LEU A 200 6.80 5.10 18.99
N ALA A 201 7.38 6.18 19.49
CA ALA A 201 8.25 7.06 18.70
C ALA A 201 9.53 6.33 18.23
N VAL A 202 10.17 5.57 19.12
CA VAL A 202 11.39 4.81 18.78
C VAL A 202 11.11 3.67 17.80
N THR A 203 9.99 2.96 17.99
CA THR A 203 9.66 1.79 17.16
C THR A 203 9.11 2.16 15.78
N LEU A 204 8.29 3.21 15.69
CA LEU A 204 7.61 3.60 14.46
C LEU A 204 8.25 4.80 13.76
N GLY A 205 8.99 5.65 14.50
CA GLY A 205 9.59 6.88 13.99
C GLY A 205 10.54 6.67 12.81
N PRO A 206 11.56 5.79 12.91
CA PRO A 206 12.49 5.55 11.81
C PRO A 206 11.78 5.04 10.54
N THR A 207 10.83 4.12 10.70
CA THR A 207 10.05 3.57 9.58
C THR A 207 9.15 4.64 8.93
N PHE A 208 8.54 5.50 9.75
CA PHE A 208 7.73 6.62 9.29
C PHE A 208 8.55 7.66 8.52
N VAL A 209 9.72 8.06 9.04
CA VAL A 209 10.63 8.99 8.36
C VAL A 209 11.05 8.42 7.01
N ARG A 210 11.46 7.15 6.96
CA ARG A 210 11.80 6.47 5.71
C ARG A 210 10.62 6.45 4.72
N TRP A 211 9.40 6.19 5.20
CA TRP A 211 8.20 6.19 4.38
C TRP A 211 7.86 7.59 3.83
N ILE A 212 7.95 8.66 4.64
CA ILE A 212 7.74 10.05 4.18
C ILE A 212 8.78 10.42 3.13
N SER A 213 10.05 10.13 3.40
CA SER A 213 11.17 10.40 2.50
C SER A 213 10.89 9.82 1.11
N LYS A 214 10.49 8.54 1.06
CA LYS A 214 10.12 7.84 -0.18
C LYS A 214 8.89 8.47 -0.85
N SER A 215 7.88 8.86 -0.07
CA SER A 215 6.60 9.31 -0.59
C SER A 215 6.61 10.74 -1.12
N LEU A 216 7.50 11.60 -0.61
CA LEU A 216 7.64 13.00 -1.00
C LEU A 216 8.82 13.27 -1.96
N GLN A 217 9.53 12.22 -2.40
CA GLN A 217 10.68 12.32 -3.31
C GLN A 217 11.74 13.36 -2.85
N LEU A 218 11.94 13.50 -1.54
CA LEU A 218 12.91 14.46 -0.99
C LEU A 218 14.35 14.06 -1.39
N PRO A 219 15.26 15.04 -1.62
CA PRO A 219 16.66 14.76 -1.97
C PRO A 219 17.30 13.84 -0.92
N GLY A 220 17.95 12.76 -1.36
CA GLY A 220 18.49 11.69 -0.51
C GLY A 220 17.55 10.50 -0.26
N ALA A 221 16.27 10.60 -0.65
CA ALA A 221 15.29 9.50 -0.61
C ALA A 221 15.11 8.75 -1.93
N ALA A 222 15.65 9.33 -3.01
CA ALA A 222 15.43 8.92 -4.39
C ALA A 222 16.67 8.27 -5.02
N GLU A 223 17.59 7.75 -4.21
CA GLU A 223 18.59 6.80 -4.69
C GLU A 223 18.17 5.39 -4.28
N TYR A 224 17.07 4.93 -4.86
CA TYR A 224 17.10 3.57 -5.36
C TYR A 224 17.91 3.63 -6.66
N ALA A 225 19.24 3.74 -6.53
CA ALA A 225 20.06 2.85 -7.32
C ALA A 225 19.53 1.46 -6.96
N ALA A 226 18.55 0.98 -7.74
CA ALA A 226 18.14 -0.39 -7.62
C ALA A 226 19.44 -1.17 -7.82
N ASN A 227 19.94 -1.82 -6.76
CA ASN A 227 21.05 -2.75 -6.87
C ASN A 227 20.64 -3.75 -7.95
N ASN A 228 21.11 -3.52 -9.16
CA ASN A 228 20.79 -4.32 -10.30
C ASN A 228 21.66 -5.56 -10.14
N ALA A 229 21.05 -6.66 -9.72
CA ALA A 229 21.78 -7.91 -9.55
C ALA A 229 22.14 -8.56 -10.91
N ASN A 230 21.61 -8.03 -12.02
CA ASN A 230 21.99 -8.47 -13.34
C ASN A 230 23.44 -8.06 -13.63
N ASN A 231 24.23 -9.00 -14.12
CA ASN A 231 25.62 -8.81 -14.52
C ASN A 231 25.76 -9.18 -16.01
N LEU A 232 25.15 -8.34 -16.85
CA LEU A 232 25.06 -8.55 -18.29
C LEU A 232 25.96 -7.55 -19.01
N LEU A 233 26.84 -8.04 -19.87
CA LEU A 233 27.83 -7.25 -20.58
C LEU A 233 27.69 -7.46 -22.09
N PRO A 234 27.77 -6.41 -22.93
CA PRO A 234 27.98 -5.02 -22.57
C PRO A 234 26.73 -4.39 -21.96
N ASP A 235 26.92 -3.30 -21.22
CA ASP A 235 25.81 -2.45 -20.83
C ASP A 235 25.17 -1.79 -22.07
N PRO A 236 23.84 -1.76 -22.18
CA PRO A 236 23.16 -1.12 -23.29
C PRO A 236 23.37 0.39 -23.21
N VAL A 237 23.87 0.97 -24.30
CA VAL A 237 24.05 2.42 -24.41
C VAL A 237 22.69 3.07 -24.72
N PRO A 238 22.22 4.06 -23.93
CA PRO A 238 20.94 4.70 -24.19
C PRO A 238 20.95 5.48 -25.51
N LEU A 239 19.80 5.52 -26.19
CA LEU A 239 19.60 6.41 -27.33
C LEU A 239 19.53 7.89 -26.89
N ALA A 240 19.77 8.80 -27.83
CA ALA A 240 19.76 10.25 -27.55
C ALA A 240 18.43 10.74 -26.93
N ASP A 241 17.30 10.17 -27.36
CA ASP A 241 15.97 10.52 -26.84
C ASP A 241 15.64 9.84 -25.50
N SER A 242 16.48 8.89 -25.05
CA SER A 242 16.33 8.15 -23.80
C SER A 242 17.10 8.82 -22.65
N ALA A 243 18.23 9.48 -22.96
CA ALA A 243 19.09 10.15 -22.00
C ALA A 243 19.57 11.53 -22.52
N PRO A 244 19.06 12.66 -22.00
CA PRO A 244 18.06 12.78 -20.93
C PRO A 244 16.68 12.25 -21.39
N PRO A 245 15.82 11.80 -20.46
CA PRO A 245 14.52 11.23 -20.82
C PRO A 245 13.63 12.27 -21.53
N VAL A 246 13.27 12.01 -22.79
CA VAL A 246 12.41 12.91 -23.57
C VAL A 246 11.05 13.15 -22.91
N GLY A 247 10.55 12.20 -22.11
CA GLY A 247 9.34 12.37 -21.31
C GLY A 247 9.46 13.32 -20.11
N GLY A 248 10.64 13.85 -19.81
CA GLY A 248 10.92 14.64 -18.61
C GLY A 248 11.18 13.82 -17.34
N GLY A 249 11.28 12.49 -17.49
CA GLY A 249 11.51 11.53 -16.40
C GLY A 249 10.22 11.05 -15.74
N ALA A 250 10.27 9.83 -15.19
CA ALA A 250 9.13 9.17 -14.59
C ALA A 250 8.61 9.90 -13.34
N GLU A 251 7.31 10.17 -13.33
CA GLU A 251 6.61 10.79 -12.21
C GLU A 251 5.81 9.74 -11.43
N GLY A 252 6.26 9.43 -10.22
CA GLY A 252 5.61 8.46 -9.34
C GLY A 252 6.62 7.50 -8.73
N SER A 253 6.16 6.34 -8.27
CA SER A 253 7.07 5.31 -7.78
C SER A 253 6.53 3.93 -8.09
N PHE A 254 7.38 3.11 -8.71
CA PHE A 254 7.06 1.70 -8.92
C PHE A 254 6.86 0.99 -7.59
N ARG A 255 5.83 0.14 -7.55
CA ARG A 255 5.67 -0.86 -6.49
C ARG A 255 6.01 -2.22 -7.08
N VAL A 256 6.98 -2.88 -6.47
CA VAL A 256 7.46 -4.18 -6.95
C VAL A 256 6.51 -5.26 -6.45
N TYR A 257 5.87 -5.95 -7.40
CA TYR A 257 5.16 -7.21 -7.21
C TYR A 257 5.89 -8.28 -8.00
N THR A 258 6.01 -9.47 -7.41
CA THR A 258 6.61 -10.66 -8.00
C THR A 258 5.80 -11.87 -7.59
N VAL A 259 5.81 -12.91 -8.43
CA VAL A 259 5.19 -14.20 -8.14
C VAL A 259 6.18 -15.14 -7.46
N THR A 260 7.46 -14.97 -7.79
CA THR A 260 8.61 -15.70 -7.26
C THR A 260 9.60 -14.73 -6.60
N ASP A 261 10.72 -15.27 -6.12
CA ASP A 261 11.91 -14.46 -5.85
C ASP A 261 12.39 -13.73 -7.11
N ILE A 262 13.04 -12.58 -6.91
CA ILE A 262 13.54 -11.75 -8.01
C ILE A 262 14.77 -12.44 -8.63
N PRO A 263 14.70 -12.89 -9.90
CA PRO A 263 15.85 -13.49 -10.56
C PRO A 263 16.95 -12.45 -10.83
N ALA A 264 18.15 -12.96 -11.06
CA ALA A 264 19.31 -12.23 -11.53
C ALA A 264 19.92 -13.00 -12.69
N PHE A 265 20.40 -12.27 -13.69
CA PHE A 265 20.89 -12.85 -14.93
C PHE A 265 22.32 -12.38 -15.25
N ASP A 266 23.07 -13.22 -15.94
CA ASP A 266 24.36 -12.93 -16.56
C ASP A 266 24.38 -13.43 -18.02
N ASN A 267 25.46 -13.15 -18.76
CA ASN A 267 25.59 -13.55 -20.17
C ASN A 267 25.42 -15.06 -20.42
N SER A 268 25.71 -15.90 -19.42
CA SER A 268 25.65 -17.36 -19.56
C SER A 268 24.26 -17.93 -19.27
N SER A 269 23.47 -17.22 -18.48
CA SER A 269 22.14 -17.64 -18.00
C SER A 269 20.99 -16.97 -18.75
N TRP A 270 21.27 -15.91 -19.52
CA TRP A 270 20.26 -15.16 -20.24
C TRP A 270 20.23 -15.45 -21.74
N SER A 271 19.02 -15.64 -22.26
CA SER A 271 18.74 -15.66 -23.71
C SER A 271 17.33 -15.14 -23.97
N PHE A 272 17.07 -14.70 -25.20
CA PHE A 272 15.74 -14.29 -25.65
C PHE A 272 15.32 -15.04 -26.91
N THR A 273 14.14 -15.66 -26.89
CA THR A 273 13.65 -16.49 -27.99
C THR A 273 12.32 -15.97 -28.56
N ILE A 274 12.20 -15.99 -29.89
CA ILE A 274 10.92 -15.87 -30.61
C ILE A 274 10.71 -17.15 -31.42
N ASP A 275 9.61 -17.86 -31.16
CA ASP A 275 9.29 -19.12 -31.80
C ASP A 275 7.77 -19.39 -31.94
N GLY A 276 7.40 -20.65 -32.16
CA GLY A 276 6.02 -21.06 -32.47
C GLY A 276 5.70 -20.93 -33.96
N LEU A 277 4.54 -20.34 -34.26
CA LEU A 277 3.98 -20.11 -35.60
C LEU A 277 4.64 -18.91 -36.31
N VAL A 278 5.95 -19.04 -36.57
CA VAL A 278 6.77 -18.06 -37.28
C VAL A 278 7.55 -18.71 -38.43
N ASP A 279 7.89 -17.94 -39.44
CA ASP A 279 8.71 -18.37 -40.57
C ASP A 279 10.18 -18.52 -40.16
N GLN A 280 10.68 -17.59 -39.34
CA GLN A 280 12.03 -17.60 -38.81
C GLN A 280 12.01 -17.59 -37.29
N LYS A 281 12.59 -18.63 -36.69
CA LYS A 281 12.81 -18.70 -35.24
C LYS A 281 14.12 -17.99 -34.91
N PHE A 282 14.08 -17.18 -33.86
CA PHE A 282 15.25 -16.47 -33.38
C PHE A 282 15.55 -16.80 -31.92
N THR A 283 16.83 -16.95 -31.61
CA THR A 283 17.32 -16.98 -30.24
C THR A 283 18.58 -16.12 -30.19
N TRP A 284 18.59 -15.13 -29.30
CA TRP A 284 19.71 -14.23 -29.09
C TRP A 284 20.31 -14.43 -27.71
N ASN A 285 21.64 -14.38 -27.63
CA ASN A 285 22.31 -14.08 -26.37
C ASN A 285 22.24 -12.57 -26.09
N TRP A 286 22.71 -12.14 -24.92
CA TRP A 286 22.65 -10.73 -24.51
C TRP A 286 23.40 -9.79 -25.47
N GLU A 287 24.60 -10.17 -25.90
CA GLU A 287 25.47 -9.34 -26.75
C GLU A 287 24.87 -9.09 -28.14
N GLU A 288 24.10 -10.04 -28.65
CA GLU A 288 23.36 -9.92 -29.90
C GLU A 288 22.09 -9.09 -29.70
N PHE A 289 21.34 -9.36 -28.63
CA PHE A 289 20.05 -8.74 -28.38
C PHE A 289 20.14 -7.22 -28.22
N VAL A 290 21.15 -6.72 -27.49
CA VAL A 290 21.33 -5.27 -27.27
C VAL A 290 21.76 -4.50 -28.53
N LYS A 291 22.20 -5.20 -29.58
CA LYS A 291 22.56 -4.60 -30.88
C LYS A 291 21.37 -4.43 -31.81
N LEU A 292 20.23 -5.03 -31.49
CA LEU A 292 19.01 -4.89 -32.28
C LEU A 292 18.54 -3.43 -32.26
N GLN A 293 17.89 -3.00 -33.34
CA GLN A 293 17.41 -1.63 -33.47
C GLN A 293 16.32 -1.33 -32.42
N ARG A 294 16.59 -0.33 -31.58
CA ARG A 294 15.70 0.12 -30.52
C ARG A 294 15.04 1.45 -30.90
N GLU A 295 13.90 1.71 -30.27
CA GLU A 295 13.13 2.95 -30.34
C GLU A 295 12.79 3.43 -28.94
N VAL A 296 12.52 4.73 -28.83
CA VAL A 296 12.13 5.39 -27.58
C VAL A 296 10.65 5.71 -27.64
N GLN A 297 9.92 5.38 -26.58
CA GLN A 297 8.53 5.81 -26.40
C GLN A 297 8.34 6.41 -25.00
N VAL A 298 7.38 7.32 -24.88
CA VAL A 298 6.93 7.84 -23.59
C VAL A 298 5.53 7.31 -23.31
N SER A 299 5.37 6.62 -22.18
CA SER A 299 4.06 6.09 -21.81
C SER A 299 3.84 6.05 -20.30
N ASP A 300 2.57 6.11 -19.91
CA ASP A 300 2.16 5.93 -18.53
C ASP A 300 2.09 4.43 -18.20
N PHE A 301 2.25 4.10 -16.91
CA PHE A 301 2.25 2.74 -16.41
C PHE A 301 1.26 2.60 -15.26
N HIS A 302 0.19 1.83 -15.46
CA HIS A 302 -0.95 1.79 -14.54
C HIS A 302 -1.13 0.40 -13.92
N CYS A 303 -1.11 0.32 -12.59
CA CYS A 303 -1.38 -0.94 -11.89
C CYS A 303 -2.86 -1.10 -11.56
N VAL A 304 -3.38 -2.32 -11.71
CA VAL A 304 -4.73 -2.71 -11.28
C VAL A 304 -4.99 -2.47 -9.79
N THR A 305 -3.93 -2.37 -8.98
CA THR A 305 -4.02 -2.07 -7.53
C THR A 305 -4.07 -0.57 -7.22
N GLY A 306 -4.17 0.29 -8.23
CA GLY A 306 -4.54 1.70 -8.08
C GLY A 306 -3.39 2.70 -8.06
N TRP A 307 -2.13 2.25 -8.17
CA TRP A 307 -0.99 3.16 -8.33
C TRP A 307 -0.58 3.30 -9.80
N SER A 308 0.12 4.38 -10.13
CA SER A 308 0.62 4.64 -11.48
C SER A 308 1.94 5.41 -11.45
N VAL A 309 2.73 5.24 -12.50
CA VAL A 309 3.93 6.03 -12.80
C VAL A 309 3.73 6.66 -14.16
N TYR A 310 3.86 7.97 -14.27
CA TYR A 310 3.59 8.73 -15.50
C TYR A 310 4.87 9.09 -16.23
N LYS A 311 4.77 9.41 -17.52
CA LYS A 311 5.86 9.95 -18.34
C LYS A 311 7.13 9.09 -18.34
N ASN A 312 6.98 7.77 -18.23
CA ASN A 312 8.11 6.86 -18.30
C ASN A 312 8.69 6.90 -19.71
N THR A 313 9.99 7.15 -19.82
CA THR A 313 10.69 7.01 -21.09
C THR A 313 11.21 5.58 -21.18
N TRP A 314 10.62 4.79 -22.07
CA TRP A 314 11.03 3.42 -22.35
C TRP A 314 11.87 3.38 -23.61
N GLU A 315 12.90 2.54 -23.62
CA GLU A 315 13.69 2.25 -24.82
C GLU A 315 13.75 0.74 -25.02
N GLY A 316 13.46 0.30 -26.23
CA GLY A 316 13.35 -1.12 -26.54
C GLY A 316 12.96 -1.39 -27.98
N LEU A 317 12.52 -2.60 -28.24
CA LEU A 317 12.10 -3.02 -29.56
C LEU A 317 10.57 -2.96 -29.64
N PRO A 318 9.98 -2.24 -30.62
CA PRO A 318 8.55 -2.32 -30.87
C PRO A 318 8.15 -3.76 -31.19
N LEU A 319 7.15 -4.29 -30.48
CA LEU A 319 6.78 -5.70 -30.60
C LEU A 319 6.32 -6.03 -32.03
N ALA A 320 5.56 -5.13 -32.67
CA ALA A 320 5.14 -5.30 -34.06
C ALA A 320 6.32 -5.54 -35.01
N LYS A 321 7.44 -4.80 -34.85
CA LYS A 321 8.64 -4.96 -35.70
C LYS A 321 9.36 -6.28 -35.44
N LEU A 322 9.40 -6.72 -34.18
CA LEU A 322 9.94 -8.05 -33.84
C LEU A 322 9.11 -9.17 -34.48
N LEU A 323 7.79 -9.04 -34.47
CA LEU A 323 6.88 -10.00 -35.11
C LEU A 323 7.04 -10.00 -36.63
N ASP A 324 7.19 -8.83 -37.25
CA ASP A 324 7.42 -8.71 -38.69
C ASP A 324 8.75 -9.33 -39.10
N MET A 325 9.80 -9.14 -38.29
CA MET A 325 11.11 -9.77 -38.50
C MET A 325 11.04 -11.30 -38.42
N ALA A 326 10.23 -11.86 -37.53
CA ALA A 326 10.02 -13.31 -37.40
C ALA A 326 9.16 -13.93 -38.52
N GLY A 327 8.35 -13.12 -39.21
CA GLY A 327 7.38 -13.60 -40.19
C GLY A 327 6.26 -14.43 -39.54
N VAL A 328 5.31 -13.77 -38.88
CA VAL A 328 4.16 -14.46 -38.24
C VAL A 328 3.34 -15.20 -39.29
N ARG A 329 3.11 -16.50 -39.08
CA ARG A 329 2.31 -17.34 -39.98
C ARG A 329 0.82 -17.03 -39.85
N GLU A 330 0.07 -17.26 -40.93
CA GLU A 330 -1.38 -16.97 -40.98
C GLU A 330 -2.22 -17.69 -39.92
N GLN A 331 -1.77 -18.85 -39.42
CA GLN A 331 -2.48 -19.60 -38.39
C GLN A 331 -2.35 -18.99 -36.98
N ALA A 332 -1.38 -18.08 -36.76
CA ALA A 332 -1.15 -17.49 -35.45
C ALA A 332 -2.30 -16.55 -35.04
N ALA A 333 -2.90 -16.80 -33.89
CA ALA A 333 -3.98 -15.99 -33.34
C ALA A 333 -3.53 -15.18 -32.11
N MET A 334 -2.59 -15.72 -31.34
CA MET A 334 -2.16 -15.17 -30.06
C MET A 334 -0.63 -15.11 -29.97
N VAL A 335 -0.15 -14.18 -29.15
CA VAL A 335 1.25 -14.02 -28.78
C VAL A 335 1.38 -14.34 -27.30
N LYS A 336 2.08 -15.41 -26.97
CA LYS A 336 2.31 -15.85 -25.59
C LYS A 336 3.68 -15.38 -25.11
N PHE A 337 3.71 -14.88 -23.88
CA PHE A 337 4.89 -14.30 -23.25
C PHE A 337 5.29 -15.14 -22.04
N TYR A 338 6.60 -15.39 -21.93
CA TYR A 338 7.19 -16.14 -20.84
C TYR A 338 8.15 -15.25 -20.04
N SER A 339 8.01 -15.33 -18.71
CA SER A 339 8.92 -14.71 -17.77
C SER A 339 10.12 -15.62 -17.50
N GLY A 340 11.28 -15.02 -17.35
CA GLY A 340 12.51 -15.67 -16.91
C GLY A 340 12.49 -16.16 -15.47
N ASP A 341 11.41 -15.90 -14.72
CA ASP A 341 11.16 -16.57 -13.43
C ASP A 341 10.67 -18.03 -13.57
N GLY A 342 10.33 -18.46 -14.78
CA GLY A 342 9.88 -19.82 -15.09
C GLY A 342 8.45 -20.16 -14.66
N VAL A 343 7.71 -19.22 -14.08
CA VAL A 343 6.34 -19.42 -13.58
C VAL A 343 5.34 -18.52 -14.29
N TYR A 344 5.68 -17.26 -14.48
CA TYR A 344 4.75 -16.27 -14.97
C TYR A 344 4.62 -16.35 -16.50
N THR A 345 3.38 -16.47 -16.98
CA THR A 345 3.04 -16.37 -18.39
C THR A 345 1.84 -15.47 -18.58
N ASP A 346 1.79 -14.84 -19.74
CA ASP A 346 0.68 -13.99 -20.17
C ASP A 346 0.51 -14.10 -21.68
N SER A 347 -0.57 -13.57 -22.23
CA SER A 347 -0.86 -13.60 -23.66
C SER A 347 -1.58 -12.33 -24.12
N LEU A 348 -1.35 -11.97 -25.37
CA LEU A 348 -2.09 -10.95 -26.10
C LEU A 348 -2.64 -11.56 -27.38
N THR A 349 -3.78 -11.06 -27.86
CA THR A 349 -4.18 -11.35 -29.25
C THR A 349 -3.15 -10.78 -30.21
N LEU A 350 -3.07 -11.33 -31.44
CA LEU A 350 -2.15 -10.80 -32.45
C LEU A 350 -2.43 -9.32 -32.74
N ALA A 351 -3.69 -8.89 -32.73
CA ALA A 351 -4.07 -7.48 -32.90
C ALA A 351 -3.54 -6.60 -31.77
N GLN A 352 -3.69 -7.03 -30.51
CA GLN A 352 -3.16 -6.31 -29.35
C GLN A 352 -1.63 -6.24 -29.38
N ALA A 353 -0.96 -7.35 -29.72
CA ALA A 353 0.50 -7.40 -29.80
C ALA A 353 1.08 -6.52 -30.92
N ARG A 354 0.29 -6.21 -31.95
CA ARG A 354 0.65 -5.33 -33.07
C ARG A 354 0.36 -3.85 -32.81
N MET A 355 -0.15 -3.49 -31.64
CA MET A 355 -0.34 -2.08 -31.29
C MET A 355 1.00 -1.33 -31.25
N GLU A 356 0.99 -0.08 -31.72
CA GLU A 356 2.20 0.74 -31.92
C GLU A 356 2.98 1.00 -30.61
N ASP A 357 2.31 0.96 -29.46
CA ASP A 357 2.89 1.30 -28.16
C ASP A 357 3.27 0.07 -27.31
N VAL A 358 3.16 -1.15 -27.86
CA VAL A 358 3.62 -2.37 -27.20
C VAL A 358 5.10 -2.60 -27.50
N MET A 359 5.91 -2.70 -26.45
CA MET A 359 7.37 -2.68 -26.55
C MET A 359 8.02 -3.75 -25.68
N VAL A 360 9.08 -4.37 -26.21
CA VAL A 360 10.04 -5.18 -25.48
C VAL A 360 11.17 -4.27 -25.02
N ALA A 361 11.04 -3.73 -23.80
CA ALA A 361 11.87 -2.67 -23.25
C ALA A 361 13.13 -3.20 -22.54
N VAL A 362 14.24 -2.48 -22.70
CA VAL A 362 15.55 -2.74 -22.07
C VAL A 362 16.06 -1.56 -21.24
N MET A 363 15.64 -0.31 -21.56
CA MET A 363 15.93 0.87 -20.74
C MET A 363 14.66 1.50 -20.18
N HIS A 364 14.83 2.18 -19.05
CA HIS A 364 13.85 3.07 -18.43
C HIS A 364 14.56 4.35 -17.97
N ASP A 365 14.10 5.50 -18.46
CA ASP A 365 14.65 6.84 -18.21
C ASP A 365 16.19 6.91 -18.38
N GLY A 366 16.67 6.41 -19.52
CA GLY A 366 18.09 6.49 -19.89
C GLY A 366 19.01 5.51 -19.15
N LYS A 367 18.45 4.59 -18.34
CA LYS A 367 19.22 3.59 -17.58
C LYS A 367 18.72 2.18 -17.89
N PRO A 368 19.59 1.15 -17.79
CA PRO A 368 19.15 -0.24 -17.89
C PRO A 368 18.05 -0.53 -16.86
N ILE A 369 17.02 -1.27 -17.27
CA ILE A 369 15.94 -1.63 -16.36
C ILE A 369 16.53 -2.53 -15.26
N PRO A 370 16.39 -2.18 -13.97
CA PRO A 370 16.90 -3.02 -12.91
C PRO A 370 16.05 -4.29 -12.78
N ASN A 371 16.66 -5.38 -12.30
CA ASN A 371 15.97 -6.66 -12.10
C ASN A 371 14.68 -6.56 -11.28
N GLN A 372 14.59 -5.69 -10.27
CA GLN A 372 13.37 -5.48 -9.48
C GLN A 372 12.19 -4.93 -10.30
N LEU A 373 12.48 -4.16 -11.35
CA LEU A 373 11.49 -3.62 -12.28
C LEU A 373 11.24 -4.54 -13.49
N GLY A 374 11.84 -5.73 -13.49
CA GLY A 374 11.68 -6.74 -14.53
C GLY A 374 12.78 -6.75 -15.57
N GLY A 375 13.90 -6.07 -15.34
CA GLY A 375 15.04 -6.14 -16.25
C GLY A 375 15.76 -7.50 -16.17
N PRO A 376 16.49 -7.92 -17.21
CA PRO A 376 17.07 -7.03 -18.22
C PRO A 376 16.11 -6.63 -19.35
N VAL A 377 15.05 -7.42 -19.55
CA VAL A 377 14.06 -7.19 -20.60
C VAL A 377 12.67 -7.35 -20.02
N ARG A 378 11.76 -6.42 -20.35
CA ARG A 378 10.35 -6.52 -19.95
C ARG A 378 9.41 -6.17 -21.09
N LEU A 379 8.22 -6.71 -21.05
CA LEU A 379 7.11 -6.23 -21.87
C LEU A 379 6.54 -4.94 -21.25
N VAL A 380 6.16 -4.01 -22.13
CA VAL A 380 5.43 -2.77 -21.80
C VAL A 380 4.17 -2.73 -22.66
N THR A 381 3.01 -2.63 -22.00
CA THR A 381 1.67 -2.62 -22.63
C THR A 381 0.84 -1.43 -22.15
N PRO A 382 1.07 -0.21 -22.70
CA PRO A 382 0.54 1.03 -22.12
C PRO A 382 -0.97 1.15 -22.06
N GLN A 383 -1.68 0.50 -22.97
CA GLN A 383 -3.16 0.51 -23.02
C GLN A 383 -3.82 -0.50 -22.06
N MET A 384 -3.03 -1.26 -21.31
CA MET A 384 -3.50 -2.32 -20.42
C MET A 384 -2.96 -2.15 -19.00
N TYR A 385 -3.58 -2.82 -18.03
CA TYR A 385 -3.05 -2.86 -16.68
C TYR A 385 -1.72 -3.63 -16.63
N ALA A 386 -0.83 -3.13 -15.76
CA ALA A 386 0.56 -3.56 -15.58
C ALA A 386 0.82 -5.06 -15.40
N TYR A 387 -0.19 -5.88 -15.09
CA TYR A 387 0.03 -7.33 -15.02
C TYR A 387 0.24 -7.94 -16.40
N LYS A 388 -0.33 -7.36 -17.47
CA LYS A 388 -0.02 -7.75 -18.86
C LYS A 388 1.42 -7.41 -19.27
N SER A 389 2.08 -6.49 -18.57
CA SER A 389 3.47 -6.07 -18.83
C SER A 389 4.47 -7.01 -18.15
N VAL A 390 4.65 -8.20 -18.73
CA VAL A 390 5.53 -9.30 -18.26
C VAL A 390 6.94 -8.82 -17.91
N LYS A 391 7.42 -9.23 -16.73
CA LYS A 391 8.79 -8.96 -16.27
C LYS A 391 9.73 -10.07 -16.72
N TRP A 392 11.02 -9.76 -16.81
CA TRP A 392 12.08 -10.73 -17.14
C TRP A 392 11.78 -11.49 -18.43
N LEU A 393 11.14 -10.82 -19.39
CA LEU A 393 10.65 -11.44 -20.60
C LEU A 393 11.82 -12.10 -21.35
N ASN A 394 11.73 -13.40 -21.56
CA ASN A 394 12.80 -14.19 -22.20
C ASN A 394 12.30 -15.03 -23.39
N ARG A 395 10.98 -15.22 -23.56
CA ARG A 395 10.45 -15.91 -24.73
C ARG A 395 9.10 -15.36 -25.16
N ILE A 396 8.94 -15.27 -26.47
CA ILE A 396 7.69 -14.97 -27.17
C ILE A 396 7.36 -16.14 -28.08
N GLU A 397 6.16 -16.69 -27.96
CA GLU A 397 5.70 -17.83 -28.76
C GLU A 397 4.40 -17.48 -29.47
N LEU A 398 4.37 -17.66 -30.79
CA LEU A 398 3.17 -17.48 -31.60
C LEU A 398 2.36 -18.78 -31.60
N ILE A 399 1.09 -18.70 -31.20
CA ILE A 399 0.20 -19.86 -31.06
C ILE A 399 -1.16 -19.58 -31.74
N ASP A 400 -1.86 -20.65 -32.12
CA ASP A 400 -3.20 -20.62 -32.73
C ASP A 400 -4.32 -20.75 -31.68
N GLU A 401 -4.02 -21.35 -30.53
CA GLU A 401 -4.96 -21.52 -29.42
C GLU A 401 -4.95 -20.37 -28.41
N ASP A 402 -6.06 -20.27 -27.66
CA ASP A 402 -6.15 -19.32 -26.56
C ASP A 402 -5.25 -19.73 -25.38
N HIS A 403 -4.64 -18.75 -24.71
CA HIS A 403 -3.81 -18.98 -23.51
C HIS A 403 -4.33 -18.16 -22.34
N VAL A 404 -4.56 -18.84 -21.21
CA VAL A 404 -4.95 -18.20 -19.95
C VAL A 404 -3.70 -17.93 -19.11
N GLY A 405 -3.33 -16.66 -18.99
CA GLY A 405 -2.18 -16.20 -18.21
C GLY A 405 -2.31 -16.40 -16.70
N TYR A 406 -1.24 -16.06 -15.97
CA TYR A 406 -1.12 -16.34 -14.54
C TYR A 406 -2.21 -15.67 -13.69
N TRP A 407 -2.54 -14.40 -13.98
CA TRP A 407 -3.57 -13.67 -13.21
C TRP A 407 -4.98 -13.95 -13.72
N GLU A 408 -5.13 -14.24 -15.00
CA GLU A 408 -6.40 -14.61 -15.61
C GLU A 408 -6.94 -15.90 -14.99
N GLN A 409 -6.07 -16.88 -14.73
CA GLN A 409 -6.41 -18.08 -13.94
C GLN A 409 -6.92 -17.75 -12.53
N ARG A 410 -6.62 -16.55 -12.01
CA ARG A 410 -7.03 -16.06 -10.69
C ARG A 410 -8.16 -15.04 -10.76
N GLY A 411 -8.88 -14.99 -11.87
CA GLY A 411 -10.08 -14.19 -12.06
C GLY A 411 -9.82 -12.72 -12.42
N TYR A 412 -8.61 -12.38 -12.88
CA TYR A 412 -8.36 -11.08 -13.47
C TYR A 412 -8.88 -11.03 -14.92
N ASP A 413 -9.13 -9.80 -15.38
CA ASP A 413 -9.62 -9.55 -16.75
C ASP A 413 -8.56 -10.00 -17.77
N LYS A 414 -9.00 -10.72 -18.81
CA LYS A 414 -8.10 -11.27 -19.83
C LYS A 414 -7.41 -10.18 -20.64
N ASP A 415 -8.15 -9.17 -21.08
CA ASP A 415 -7.59 -8.11 -21.92
C ASP A 415 -7.02 -6.96 -21.09
N ALA A 416 -7.49 -6.82 -19.84
CA ALA A 416 -6.96 -5.86 -18.88
C ALA A 416 -6.98 -4.40 -19.35
N TRP A 417 -7.89 -4.04 -20.26
CA TRP A 417 -7.96 -2.70 -20.84
C TRP A 417 -8.07 -1.60 -19.80
N LEU A 418 -7.32 -0.52 -20.01
CA LEU A 418 -7.52 0.71 -19.26
C LEU A 418 -8.84 1.39 -19.68
N PRO A 419 -9.46 2.20 -18.80
CA PRO A 419 -10.73 2.87 -19.11
C PRO A 419 -10.73 3.70 -20.40
N ASN A 420 -9.60 4.36 -20.71
CA ASN A 420 -9.45 5.23 -21.89
C ASN A 420 -8.56 4.60 -22.97
N ALA A 421 -8.45 3.27 -22.97
CA ALA A 421 -7.58 2.56 -23.90
C ALA A 421 -8.05 2.66 -25.36
N LYS A 422 -7.11 2.75 -26.30
CA LYS A 422 -7.36 2.51 -27.73
C LYS A 422 -7.49 1.01 -27.96
N ARG A 423 -8.72 0.49 -27.97
CA ARG A 423 -9.00 -0.94 -28.13
C ARG A 423 -8.93 -1.33 -29.60
N VAL A 424 -8.51 -2.58 -29.84
CA VAL A 424 -8.41 -3.23 -31.15
C VAL A 424 -9.20 -4.53 -31.17
#